data_AF-A0A2Z5FZJ8-F1
#
_entry.id   AF-A0A2Z5FZJ8-F1
#
_cell.length_a   1.000
_cell.length_b   1.000
_cell.length_c   1.000
_cell.angle_alpha   90.00
_cell.angle_beta   90.00
_cell.angle_gamma   90.00
#
_symmetry.space_group_name_H-M   'P 1'
#
loop_
_entity.id
_entity.type
_entity.pdbx_description
1 polymer ?
#
loop_
_entity_poly.entity_id
_entity_poly.type
_entity_poly.pdbx_seq_one_letter_code
_entity_poly.pdbx_strand_id
1 'polypeptide(L)' 'MMKSDAEDEIVRPNWESVHVCPGCGRVINLADLDMRVITTGIVTCPSCDRSGQIEIQIVDEVPRKKPTSVRS' A
#
# COMPACT_ATOMS: atom_id res chain seq x y z
N MET A 1 -0.89 7.11 -43.18
CA MET A 1 0.09 7.35 -42.11
C MET A 1 -0.60 7.12 -40.77
N MET A 2 -0.26 6.03 -40.08
CA MET A 2 -0.64 5.86 -38.67
C MET A 2 0.22 6.80 -37.81
N LYS A 3 -0.41 7.58 -36.93
CA LYS A 3 0.27 8.13 -35.74
C LYS A 3 -0.45 7.52 -34.55
N SER A 4 0.21 6.57 -33.92
CA SER A 4 -0.19 6.07 -32.61
C SER A 4 0.42 7.05 -31.62
N ASP A 5 -0.38 8.00 -31.15
CA ASP A 5 -0.04 8.85 -30.02
C ASP A 5 0.05 7.93 -28.80
N ALA A 6 1.26 7.42 -28.54
CA ALA A 6 1.59 6.81 -27.28
C ALA A 6 1.46 7.94 -26.25
N GLU A 7 0.36 7.94 -25.52
CA GLU A 7 0.19 8.75 -24.33
C GLU A 7 1.35 8.39 -23.41
N ASP A 8 2.34 9.28 -23.33
CA ASP A 8 3.38 9.27 -22.31
C ASP A 8 2.64 9.43 -20.98
N GLU A 9 2.20 8.30 -20.44
CA GLU A 9 1.57 8.20 -19.13
C GLU A 9 2.61 8.76 -18.16
N ILE A 10 2.43 10.02 -17.75
CA ILE A 10 3.26 10.65 -16.73
C ILE A 10 3.10 9.77 -15.51
N VAL A 11 4.03 8.84 -15.30
CA VAL A 11 4.08 7.97 -14.13
C VAL A 11 4.39 8.89 -12.95
N ARG A 12 3.34 9.41 -12.34
CA ARG A 12 3.48 10.15 -11.09
C ARG A 12 3.96 9.15 -10.05
N PRO A 13 5.04 9.43 -9.30
CA PRO A 13 5.41 8.59 -8.18
C PRO A 13 4.20 8.47 -7.26
N ASN A 14 3.75 7.25 -7.00
CA ASN A 14 2.60 7.02 -6.14
C ASN A 14 3.09 6.84 -4.71
N TRP A 15 3.25 7.96 -4.00
CA TRP A 15 3.58 7.91 -2.58
C TRP A 15 2.41 7.33 -1.78
N GLU A 16 2.67 6.29 -0.99
CA GLU A 16 1.66 5.68 -0.14
C GLU A 16 2.10 5.74 1.33
N SER A 17 1.12 5.97 2.21
CA SER A 17 1.33 5.87 3.65
C SER A 17 1.18 4.40 4.09
N VAL A 18 2.21 3.88 4.73
CA VAL A 18 2.28 2.48 5.16
C VAL A 18 2.69 2.37 6.63
N HIS A 19 2.36 1.25 7.23
CA HIS A 19 2.87 0.81 8.52
C HIS A 19 3.77 -0.40 8.31
N VAL A 20 5.00 -0.33 8.82
CA VAL A 20 5.92 -1.46 8.80
C VAL A 20 5.90 -2.12 10.17
N CYS A 21 5.50 -3.39 10.23
CA CYS A 21 5.44 -4.11 11.49
C CYS A 21 6.86 -4.28 12.07
N PRO A 22 7.14 -3.82 13.30
CA PRO A 22 8.47 -3.93 13.90
C PRO A 22 8.84 -5.38 14.29
N GLY A 23 7.86 -6.29 14.34
CA GLY A 23 8.10 -7.70 14.67
C GLY A 23 8.57 -8.55 13.49
N CYS A 24 8.01 -8.34 12.29
CA CYS A 24 8.27 -9.19 11.13
C CYS A 24 8.62 -8.42 9.83
N GLY A 25 8.64 -7.09 9.86
CA GLY A 25 8.94 -6.24 8.69
C GLY A 25 7.81 -6.16 7.66
N ARG A 26 6.64 -6.74 7.94
CA ARG A 26 5.49 -6.70 7.03
C ARG A 26 5.02 -5.27 6.78
N VAL A 27 4.90 -4.88 5.52
CA VAL A 27 4.30 -3.60 5.11
C VAL A 27 2.78 -3.75 5.03
N ILE A 28 2.07 -2.84 5.68
CA ILE A 28 0.61 -2.75 5.72
C ILE A 28 0.23 -1.37 5.20
N ASN A 29 -0.61 -1.29 4.16
CA ASN A 29 -1.06 0.00 3.65
C ASN A 29 -2.04 0.62 4.65
N LEU A 30 -1.86 1.90 4.98
CA LEU A 30 -2.79 2.58 5.89
C LEU A 30 -4.20 2.66 5.31
N ALA A 31 -4.34 2.68 3.98
CA ALA A 31 -5.64 2.67 3.31
C ALA A 31 -6.43 1.37 3.54
N ASP A 32 -5.76 0.27 3.89
CA ASP A 32 -6.37 -1.02 4.18
C ASP A 32 -6.72 -1.20 5.66
N LEU A 33 -6.41 -0.22 6.52
CA LEU A 33 -6.70 -0.29 7.95
C LEU A 33 -8.17 0.08 8.23
N ASP A 34 -8.79 -0.67 9.15
CA ASP A 34 -10.17 -0.41 9.56
C ASP A 34 -10.30 0.85 10.44
N MET A 35 -11.53 1.34 10.60
CA MET A 35 -11.80 2.52 11.44
C MET A 35 -11.43 2.32 12.92
N ARG A 36 -11.42 1.08 13.41
CA ARG A 36 -11.06 0.79 14.81
C ARG A 36 -9.57 1.00 15.02
N VAL A 37 -8.75 0.56 14.09
CA VAL A 37 -7.31 0.79 14.08
C VAL A 37 -7.01 2.30 14.00
N ILE A 38 -7.72 3.04 13.14
CA ILE A 38 -7.51 4.50 12.99
C ILE A 38 -7.84 5.25 14.29
N THR A 39 -8.96 4.90 14.94
CA THR A 39 -9.42 5.58 16.17
C THR A 39 -8.60 5.21 17.41
N THR A 40 -8.14 3.97 17.50
CA THR A 40 -7.34 3.50 18.64
C THR A 40 -5.84 3.74 18.46
N GLY A 41 -5.39 3.90 17.21
CA GLY A 41 -3.97 3.94 16.86
C GLY A 41 -3.27 2.60 17.05
N ILE A 42 -4.00 1.48 17.20
CA ILE A 42 -3.43 0.15 17.44
C ILE A 42 -3.60 -0.73 16.19
N VAL A 43 -2.49 -1.16 15.60
CA VAL A 43 -2.45 -2.13 14.49
C VAL A 43 -2.14 -3.52 15.03
N THR A 44 -2.88 -4.53 14.58
CA THR A 44 -2.50 -5.94 14.73
C THR A 44 -1.88 -6.43 13.42
N CYS A 45 -0.65 -6.94 13.47
CA CYS A 45 0.00 -7.46 12.27
C CYS A 45 -0.62 -8.80 11.86
N PRO A 46 -1.12 -8.96 10.62
CA PRO A 46 -1.73 -10.21 10.16
C PRO A 46 -0.72 -11.35 9.90
N SER A 47 0.59 -11.07 9.99
CA SER A 47 1.63 -12.08 9.74
C SER A 47 2.25 -12.64 11.01
N CYS A 48 2.25 -11.90 12.12
CA CYS A 48 2.85 -12.34 13.38
C CYS A 48 1.97 -12.10 14.61
N ASP A 49 0.71 -11.70 14.40
CA ASP A 49 -0.32 -11.42 15.41
C ASP A 49 0.07 -10.39 16.49
N ARG A 50 1.18 -9.71 16.31
CA ARG A 50 1.65 -8.69 17.24
C ARG A 50 0.83 -7.42 17.10
N SER A 51 0.26 -6.97 18.21
CA SER A 51 -0.45 -5.70 18.31
C SER A 51 0.46 -4.61 18.84
N GLY A 52 0.34 -3.39 18.32
CA GLY A 52 1.14 -2.26 18.76
C GLY A 52 0.65 -0.93 18.19
N GLN A 53 1.29 0.15 18.58
CA GLN A 53 0.97 1.47 18.06
C GLN A 53 1.29 1.57 16.57
N ILE A 54 0.43 2.24 15.81
CA ILE A 54 0.66 2.51 14.41
C ILE A 54 1.84 3.50 14.25
N GLU A 55 2.78 3.12 13.41
CA GLU A 55 3.84 3.98 12.90
C GLU A 55 3.57 4.27 11.42
N ILE A 56 3.43 5.55 11.07
CA ILE A 56 3.18 6.01 9.70
C ILE A 56 4.53 6.24 9.02
N GLN A 57 4.72 5.61 7.88
CA GLN A 57 5.87 5.78 7.00
C GLN A 57 5.39 6.11 5.59
N ILE A 58 6.14 6.91 4.85
CA ILE A 58 5.86 7.23 3.45
C ILE A 58 6.84 6.44 2.60
N VAL A 59 6.34 5.68 1.64
CA VAL A 59 7.16 4.92 0.69
C VAL A 59 6.80 5.31 -0.74
N ASP A 60 7.80 5.34 -1.63
CA ASP A 60 7.62 5.74 -3.04
C ASP A 60 6.88 4.70 -3.88
N GLU A 61 6.99 3.42 -3.51
CA GLU A 61 6.29 2.31 -4.19
C GLU A 61 5.91 1.21 -3.19
N VAL A 62 4.61 0.94 -3.05
CA VAL A 62 4.14 -0.32 -2.46
C VAL A 62 3.94 -1.30 -3.61
N PRO A 63 4.47 -2.54 -3.56
CA PRO A 63 4.28 -3.51 -4.63
C PRO A 63 2.80 -3.91 -4.72
N ARG A 64 2.00 -3.14 -5.44
CA ARG A 64 0.63 -3.50 -5.78
C ARG A 64 0.71 -4.60 -6.84
N LYS A 65 0.22 -5.81 -6.51
CA LYS A 65 -0.02 -6.82 -7.55
C LYS A 65 -0.97 -6.19 -8.55
N LYS A 66 -0.49 -5.95 -9.78
CA LYS A 66 -1.35 -5.47 -10.89
C LYS A 66 -2.60 -6.36 -10.91
N PRO A 67 -3.82 -5.80 -10.96
CA PRO A 67 -4.99 -6.62 -11.26
C PRO A 67 -4.70 -7.29 -12.60
N THR A 68 -4.57 -8.61 -12.59
CA THR A 68 -4.52 -9.39 -13.82
C THR A 68 -5.81 -9.10 -14.54
N SER A 69 -5.73 -8.24 -15.55
CA SER A 69 -6.81 -7.97 -16.50
C SER A 69 -7.15 -9.31 -17.14
N VAL A 70 -8.23 -9.93 -16.65
CA VAL A 70 -8.81 -11.13 -17.25
C VAL A 70 -9.44 -10.66 -18.55
N ARG A 71 -8.69 -10.76 -19.64
CA ARG A 71 -9.18 -10.56 -21.00
C ARG A 71 -10.09 -11.76 -21.32
N SER A 72 -11.39 -11.53 -21.41
CA SER A 72 -12.36 -12.47 -22.00
C SER A 72 -12.43 -12.29 -23.51
#